data_AF-A0A849BMG9-F1
#
_entry.id   AF-A0A849BMG9-F1
#
_cell.length_a   1.000
_cell.length_b   1.000
_cell.length_c   1.000
_cell.angle_alpha   90.00
_cell.angle_beta   90.00
_cell.angle_gamma   90.00
#
_symmetry.space_group_name_H-M   'P 1'
#
loop_
_entity.id
_entity.type
_entity.pdbx_description
1 polymer ?
#
loop_
_entity_poly.entity_id
_entity_poly.type
_entity_poly.pdbx_seq_one_letter_code
_entity_poly.pdbx_strand_id
1 'polypeptide(L)'
;MGAVLDVLAGLCLGAGVLLALVAALGVLRLPDVLTRLHAAAKPQALGVVLVAVGVGLAVRTPTAIGVVALVVVFQLVTAPVAAHMVGRAAYRTGKVRRDLLLVDELSDLEGGEAPEGGLPDGCTVRDAEPAPGAPRSDHEEPRRA
;
A
#
# COMPACT_ATOMS: atom_id res chain seq x y z
N MET A 1 26.99 -32.04 8.18
CA MET A 1 26.46 -30.69 8.47
C MET A 1 26.12 -29.90 7.20
N GLY A 2 26.99 -29.86 6.17
CA GLY A 2 26.75 -29.09 4.93
C GLY A 2 25.43 -29.41 4.22
N ALA A 3 25.11 -30.71 4.00
CA ALA A 3 23.89 -31.12 3.31
C ALA A 3 22.59 -30.60 3.95
N VAL A 4 22.52 -30.54 5.28
CA VAL A 4 21.34 -30.00 6.00
C VAL A 4 21.22 -28.49 5.76
N LEU A 5 22.35 -27.76 5.79
CA LEU A 5 22.38 -26.33 5.53
C LEU A 5 22.01 -26.01 4.06
N ASP A 6 22.43 -26.85 3.12
CA ASP A 6 22.09 -26.70 1.70
C ASP A 6 20.58 -26.90 1.46
N VAL A 7 19.95 -27.88 2.12
CA VAL A 7 18.49 -28.07 2.08
C VAL A 7 17.76 -26.88 2.70
N LEU A 8 18.22 -26.37 3.85
CA LEU A 8 17.62 -25.19 4.49
C LEU A 8 17.77 -23.93 3.62
N ALA A 9 18.92 -23.74 2.97
CA ALA A 9 19.15 -22.64 2.05
C ALA A 9 18.19 -22.73 0.85
N GLY A 10 18.04 -23.92 0.26
CA GLY A 10 17.11 -24.16 -0.84
C GLY A 10 15.65 -23.86 -0.45
N LEU A 11 15.22 -24.30 0.74
CA LEU A 11 13.88 -24.01 1.27
C LEU A 11 13.65 -22.51 1.48
N CYS A 12 14.63 -21.80 2.07
CA CYS A 12 14.54 -20.36 2.29
C CYS A 12 14.46 -19.58 0.97
N LEU A 13 15.29 -19.94 -0.01
CA LEU A 13 15.28 -19.34 -1.34
C LEU A 13 13.95 -19.60 -2.06
N GLY A 14 13.48 -20.86 -2.06
CA GLY A 14 12.22 -21.24 -2.70
C GLY A 14 11.03 -20.51 -2.10
N ALA A 15 10.90 -20.51 -0.77
CA ALA A 15 9.83 -19.77 -0.09
C ALA A 15 9.94 -18.25 -0.30
N GLY A 16 11.15 -17.70 -0.33
CA GLY A 16 11.38 -16.28 -0.60
C GLY A 16 10.92 -15.85 -2.00
N VAL A 17 11.21 -16.65 -3.02
CA VAL A 17 10.75 -16.43 -4.40
C VAL A 17 9.23 -16.54 -4.50
N LEU A 18 8.62 -17.52 -3.85
CA LEU A 18 7.16 -17.66 -3.82
C LEU A 18 6.49 -16.45 -3.17
N LEU A 19 7.04 -15.94 -2.07
CA LEU A 19 6.53 -14.74 -1.41
C LEU A 19 6.67 -13.48 -2.27
N ALA A 20 7.79 -13.34 -3.01
CA ALA A 20 7.96 -12.25 -3.97
C ALA A 20 6.93 -12.33 -5.11
N LEU A 21 6.61 -13.54 -5.58
CA LEU A 21 5.55 -13.75 -6.57
C LEU A 21 4.18 -13.37 -6.02
N VAL A 22 3.87 -13.75 -4.78
CA VAL A 22 2.63 -13.34 -4.10
C VAL A 22 2.54 -11.83 -3.94
N ALA A 23 3.66 -11.15 -3.59
CA ALA A 23 3.70 -9.70 -3.52
C ALA A 23 3.38 -9.06 -4.88
N ALA A 24 3.98 -9.55 -5.97
CA ALA A 24 3.70 -9.08 -7.32
C ALA A 24 2.24 -9.30 -7.75
N LEU A 25 1.67 -10.47 -7.45
CA LEU A 25 0.26 -10.76 -7.68
C LEU A 25 -0.67 -9.87 -6.85
N GLY A 26 -0.28 -9.56 -5.61
CA GLY A 26 -1.00 -8.62 -4.74
C GLY A 26 -1.07 -7.21 -5.31
N VAL A 27 0.03 -6.74 -5.93
CA VAL A 27 0.06 -5.46 -6.65
C VAL A 27 -0.87 -5.48 -7.85
N LEU A 28 -0.92 -6.57 -8.62
CA LEU A 28 -1.73 -6.65 -9.84
C LEU A 28 -3.22 -6.80 -9.58
N ARG A 29 -3.61 -7.55 -8.53
CA ARG A 29 -5.00 -8.00 -8.34
C ARG A 29 -5.86 -7.05 -7.53
N LEU A 30 -5.28 -6.28 -6.61
CA LEU A 30 -6.05 -5.41 -5.73
C LEU A 30 -6.42 -4.11 -6.43
N PRO A 31 -7.66 -3.61 -6.34
CA PRO A 31 -8.09 -2.43 -7.08
C PRO A 31 -7.53 -1.11 -6.51
N ASP A 32 -7.33 -1.01 -5.19
CA ASP A 32 -6.98 0.23 -4.48
C ASP A 32 -5.49 0.34 -4.11
N VAL A 33 -4.94 1.56 -4.08
CA VAL A 33 -3.50 1.80 -3.90
C VAL A 33 -3.04 1.45 -2.48
N LEU A 34 -3.84 1.76 -1.46
CA LEU A 34 -3.51 1.50 -0.06
C LEU A 34 -3.52 -0.01 0.21
N THR A 35 -4.53 -0.71 -0.31
CA THR A 35 -4.60 -2.17 -0.23
C THR A 35 -3.49 -2.85 -1.03
N ARG A 36 -3.13 -2.37 -2.22
CA ARG A 36 -1.95 -2.86 -2.99
C ARG A 36 -0.66 -2.71 -2.18
N LEU A 37 -0.40 -1.54 -1.60
CA LEU A 37 0.79 -1.29 -0.79
C LEU A 37 0.83 -2.24 0.41
N HIS A 38 -0.30 -2.43 1.09
CA HIS A 38 -0.34 -3.20 2.32
C HIS A 38 -0.28 -4.72 2.06
N ALA A 39 -0.83 -5.19 0.94
CA ALA A 39 -0.75 -6.59 0.54
C ALA A 39 0.58 -6.94 -0.12
N ALA A 40 1.23 -6.01 -0.80
CA ALA A 40 2.55 -6.24 -1.41
C ALA A 40 3.68 -6.14 -0.38
N ALA A 41 3.63 -5.17 0.54
CA ALA A 41 4.72 -4.93 1.47
C ALA A 41 4.95 -6.09 2.44
N LYS A 42 3.89 -6.76 2.94
CA LYS A 42 4.05 -7.84 3.94
C LYS A 42 4.76 -9.07 3.37
N PRO A 43 4.31 -9.68 2.26
CA PRO A 43 5.01 -10.80 1.66
C PRO A 43 6.39 -10.40 1.12
N GLN A 44 6.54 -9.19 0.57
CA GLN A 44 7.82 -8.71 0.06
C GLN A 44 8.88 -8.60 1.16
N ALA A 45 8.55 -8.01 2.31
CA ALA A 45 9.49 -7.88 3.42
C ALA A 45 9.96 -9.24 3.93
N LEU A 46 9.03 -10.20 4.10
CA LEU A 46 9.35 -11.56 4.50
C LEU A 46 10.18 -12.29 3.43
N GLY A 47 9.83 -12.13 2.15
CA GLY A 47 10.51 -12.76 1.03
C GLY A 47 11.97 -12.35 0.93
N VAL A 48 12.26 -11.05 1.02
CA VAL A 48 13.65 -10.55 0.98
C VAL A 48 14.46 -11.07 2.16
N VAL A 49 13.90 -11.09 3.37
CA VAL A 49 14.59 -11.65 4.56
C VAL A 49 14.89 -13.13 4.36
N LEU A 50 13.96 -13.91 3.83
CA LEU A 50 14.16 -15.34 3.57
C LEU A 50 15.24 -15.59 2.52
N VAL A 51 15.23 -14.84 1.42
CA VAL A 51 16.27 -14.93 0.38
C VAL A 51 17.63 -14.54 0.96
N ALA A 52 17.70 -13.46 1.71
CA ALA A 52 18.91 -13.00 2.39
C ALA A 52 19.51 -14.08 3.30
N VAL A 53 18.68 -14.69 4.16
CA VAL A 53 19.10 -15.80 5.03
C VAL A 53 19.55 -17.01 4.21
N GLY A 54 18.81 -17.38 3.16
CA GLY A 54 19.17 -18.49 2.27
C GLY A 54 20.53 -18.29 1.60
N VAL A 55 20.82 -17.08 1.10
CA VAL A 55 22.13 -16.72 0.53
C VAL A 55 23.23 -16.77 1.59
N GLY A 56 22.98 -16.26 2.79
CA GLY A 56 23.94 -16.33 3.90
C GLY A 56 24.33 -17.78 4.26
N LEU A 57 23.34 -18.68 4.30
CA LEU A 57 23.54 -20.11 4.55
C LEU A 57 24.23 -20.85 3.40
N ALA A 58 24.04 -20.41 2.16
CA ALA A 58 24.67 -21.01 0.99
C ALA A 58 26.15 -20.63 0.86
N VAL A 59 26.48 -19.34 0.97
CA VAL A 59 27.84 -18.82 0.69
C VAL A 59 28.78 -18.96 1.89
N ARG A 60 28.27 -18.74 3.12
CA ARG A 60 28.99 -18.95 4.39
C ARG A 60 30.31 -18.20 4.53
N THR A 61 30.52 -17.13 3.78
CA THR A 61 31.69 -16.25 3.92
C THR A 61 31.35 -15.04 4.79
N PRO A 62 32.30 -14.53 5.61
CA PRO A 62 32.06 -13.35 6.45
C PRO A 62 31.72 -12.11 5.63
N THR A 63 32.29 -11.99 4.43
CA THR A 63 31.96 -10.93 3.46
C THR A 63 30.53 -11.03 2.96
N ALA A 64 30.05 -12.23 2.61
CA ALA A 64 28.67 -12.42 2.19
C ALA A 64 27.68 -12.09 3.30
N ILE A 65 27.96 -12.49 4.55
CA ILE A 65 27.12 -12.15 5.70
C ILE A 65 27.03 -10.63 5.89
N GLY A 66 28.14 -9.91 5.77
CA GLY A 66 28.16 -8.45 5.85
C GLY A 66 27.33 -7.77 4.75
N VAL A 67 27.45 -8.24 3.50
CA VAL A 67 26.66 -7.74 2.37
C VAL A 67 25.17 -8.04 2.56
N VAL A 68 24.82 -9.26 2.96
CA VAL A 68 23.44 -9.69 3.21
C VAL A 68 22.80 -8.84 4.31
N ALA A 69 23.51 -8.59 5.41
CA ALA A 69 23.03 -7.72 6.47
C ALA A 69 22.79 -6.29 5.97
N LEU A 70 23.70 -5.76 5.15
CA LEU A 70 23.55 -4.43 4.55
C LEU A 70 22.33 -4.35 3.65
N VAL A 71 22.11 -5.36 2.80
CA VAL A 71 20.93 -5.47 1.92
C VAL A 71 19.63 -5.47 2.74
N VAL A 72 19.55 -6.25 3.81
CA VAL A 72 18.36 -6.30 4.68
C VAL A 72 18.09 -4.96 5.33
N VAL A 73 19.11 -4.31 5.90
CA VAL A 73 18.97 -2.98 6.52
C VAL A 73 18.49 -1.94 5.51
N PHE A 74 19.13 -1.87 4.35
CA PHE A 74 18.73 -0.94 3.29
C PHE A 74 17.31 -1.22 2.81
N GLN A 75 16.91 -2.48 2.66
CA GLN A 75 15.56 -2.82 2.23
C GLN A 75 14.52 -2.44 3.27
N LEU A 76 14.80 -2.65 4.56
CA LEU A 76 13.91 -2.29 5.67
C LEU A 76 13.74 -0.78 5.83
N VAL A 77 14.71 0.03 5.41
CA VAL A 77 14.56 1.50 5.38
C VAL A 77 13.86 1.96 4.11
N THR A 78 14.24 1.38 2.96
CA THR A 78 13.74 1.81 1.64
C THR A 78 12.26 1.49 1.47
N ALA A 79 11.81 0.31 1.92
CA ALA A 79 10.43 -0.12 1.72
C ALA A 79 9.39 0.77 2.44
N PRO A 80 9.54 1.13 3.74
CA PRO A 80 8.64 2.06 4.42
C PRO A 80 8.68 3.47 3.83
N VAL A 81 9.86 3.98 3.47
CA VAL A 81 9.99 5.31 2.86
C VAL A 81 9.25 5.35 1.52
N ALA A 82 9.46 4.35 0.66
CA ALA A 82 8.74 4.23 -0.60
C ALA A 82 7.22 4.11 -0.37
N ALA A 83 6.78 3.26 0.56
CA ALA A 83 5.37 3.10 0.89
C ALA A 83 4.73 4.40 1.38
N HIS A 84 5.43 5.16 2.22
CA HIS A 84 4.95 6.44 2.73
C HIS A 84 4.85 7.50 1.63
N MET A 85 5.86 7.60 0.75
CA MET A 85 5.81 8.52 -0.40
C MET A 85 4.67 8.18 -1.36
N VAL A 86 4.48 6.89 -1.66
CA VAL A 86 3.40 6.43 -2.55
C VAL A 86 2.03 6.67 -1.89
N GLY A 87 1.88 6.41 -0.59
CA GLY A 87 0.65 6.69 0.16
C GLY A 87 0.28 8.18 0.13
N ARG A 88 1.24 9.06 0.41
CA ARG A 88 1.03 10.52 0.35
C ARG A 88 0.67 11.00 -1.06
N ALA A 89 1.34 10.46 -2.08
CA ALA A 89 1.04 10.78 -3.47
C ALA A 89 -0.34 10.26 -3.91
N ALA A 90 -0.74 9.07 -3.47
CA ALA A 90 -2.04 8.49 -3.76
C ALA A 90 -3.17 9.33 -3.15
N TYR A 91 -3.02 9.73 -1.89
CA TYR A 91 -3.99 10.56 -1.18
C TYR A 91 -4.15 11.94 -1.84
N ARG A 92 -3.03 12.62 -2.11
CA ARG A 92 -3.05 13.95 -2.77
C ARG A 92 -3.58 13.94 -4.21
N THR A 93 -3.48 12.81 -4.91
CA THR A 93 -3.99 12.71 -6.30
C THR A 93 -5.44 12.21 -6.37
N GLY A 94 -6.11 12.04 -5.23
CA GLY A 94 -7.49 11.54 -5.16
C GLY A 94 -7.63 10.08 -5.63
N LYS A 95 -6.53 9.34 -5.77
CA LYS A 95 -6.54 7.94 -6.24
C LYS A 95 -6.78 6.92 -5.12
N VAL A 96 -7.18 7.40 -3.94
CA VAL A 96 -7.57 6.56 -2.82
C VAL A 96 -9.06 6.28 -2.93
N ARG A 97 -9.45 5.00 -2.88
CA ARG A 97 -10.86 4.60 -2.91
C ARG A 97 -11.56 4.95 -1.60
N ARG A 98 -12.12 6.15 -1.52
CA ARG A 98 -12.88 6.65 -0.37
C ARG A 98 -14.11 5.81 -0.05
N ASP A 99 -14.66 5.10 -1.04
CA ASP A 99 -15.78 4.17 -0.86
C ASP A 99 -15.43 2.94 0.00
N LEU A 100 -14.14 2.67 0.23
CA LEU A 100 -13.66 1.64 1.16
C LEU A 100 -13.18 2.20 2.51
N LEU A 101 -13.12 3.53 2.67
CA LEU A 101 -12.74 4.17 3.92
C LEU A 101 -13.98 4.39 4.78
N LEU A 102 -14.08 3.63 5.87
CA LEU A 102 -15.13 3.81 6.88
C LEU A 102 -14.87 5.04 7.78
N VAL A 103 -13.60 5.40 7.97
CA VAL A 103 -13.17 6.54 8.81
C VAL A 103 -11.97 7.20 8.12
N ASP A 104 -12.05 8.52 7.92
CA ASP A 104 -10.98 9.35 7.35
C ASP A 104 -10.74 10.57 8.24
N GLU A 105 -9.98 10.39 9.33
CA GLU A 105 -9.58 11.48 10.23
C GLU A 105 -8.64 12.50 9.54
N LEU A 106 -8.03 12.12 8.40
CA LEU A 106 -7.06 12.97 7.71
C LEU A 106 -7.78 14.07 6.92
N SER A 107 -8.96 13.75 6.35
CA SER A 107 -9.80 14.75 5.68
C SER A 107 -10.32 15.83 6.63
N ASP A 108 -10.53 15.48 7.89
CA ASP A 108 -11.04 16.41 8.91
C ASP A 108 -9.97 17.45 9.31
N LEU A 109 -8.69 17.06 9.25
CA LEU A 109 -7.54 17.92 9.57
C LEU A 109 -7.13 18.84 8.40
N GLU A 110 -7.35 18.41 7.16
CA GLU A 110 -6.95 19.19 5.98
C GLU A 110 -7.96 20.27 5.57
N GLY A 111 -9.08 20.41 6.29
CA GLY A 111 -10.12 21.40 6.00
C GLY A 111 -10.89 21.01 4.74
N GLY A 112 -11.99 20.29 4.93
CA GLY A 112 -12.73 19.63 3.86
C GLY A 112 -13.09 20.52 2.67
N GLU A 113 -12.36 20.34 1.57
CA GLU A 113 -12.92 20.50 0.24
C GLU A 113 -13.09 19.07 -0.31
N ALA A 114 -14.32 18.56 -0.30
CA ALA A 114 -14.63 17.38 -1.10
C ALA A 114 -14.45 17.78 -2.57
N PRO A 115 -13.48 17.23 -3.33
CA PRO A 115 -13.45 17.45 -4.76
C PRO A 115 -14.69 16.78 -5.36
N GLU A 116 -15.49 17.53 -6.10
CA GLU A 116 -16.60 17.06 -6.93
C GLU A 116 -16.17 15.98 -7.93
N GLY A 117 -16.01 14.74 -7.48
CA GLY A 117 -15.52 13.69 -8.37
C GLY A 117 -15.69 12.29 -7.82
N GLY A 118 -16.92 11.77 -7.91
CA GLY A 118 -17.15 10.33 -7.87
C GLY A 118 -18.36 9.91 -7.06
N LEU A 119 -19.54 10.37 -7.47
CA LEU A 119 -20.78 9.68 -7.17
C LEU A 119 -20.65 8.23 -7.66
N PRO A 120 -20.92 7.20 -6.84
CA PRO A 120 -20.83 5.81 -7.29
C PRO A 120 -21.76 5.59 -8.48
N ASP A 121 -21.29 4.88 -9.51
CA ASP A 121 -22.12 4.47 -10.67
C ASP A 121 -23.41 3.80 -10.17
N GLY A 122 -24.49 4.57 -10.09
CA GLY A 122 -25.82 4.11 -9.68
C GLY A 122 -26.51 4.84 -8.52
N CYS A 123 -25.84 5.72 -7.77
CA CYS A 123 -26.54 6.61 -6.83
C CYS A 123 -26.76 7.94 -7.54
N THR A 124 -27.99 8.44 -7.67
CA THR A 124 -28.20 9.77 -8.25
C THR A 124 -28.20 10.81 -7.14
N VAL A 125 -27.78 12.05 -7.43
CA VAL A 125 -27.90 13.18 -6.48
C VAL A 125 -29.35 13.36 -5.98
N ARG A 126 -30.32 12.81 -6.71
CA ARG A 126 -31.75 12.78 -6.35
C ARG A 126 -32.09 11.84 -5.19
N ASP A 127 -31.22 10.89 -4.88
CA ASP A 127 -31.41 9.88 -3.82
C ASP A 127 -30.69 10.27 -2.52
N ALA A 128 -29.89 11.34 -2.54
CA ALA A 128 -29.18 11.84 -1.37
C ALA A 128 -30.12 12.69 -0.50
N GLU A 129 -30.48 12.17 0.67
CA GLU A 129 -31.19 12.94 1.70
C GLU A 129 -30.28 14.09 2.18
N PRO A 130 -30.76 15.35 2.20
CA PRO A 130 -29.95 16.48 2.65
C PRO A 130 -29.52 16.30 4.10
N ALA A 131 -28.22 16.46 4.39
CA ALA A 131 -27.69 16.37 5.74
C ALA A 131 -28.46 17.30 6.70
N PRO A 132 -28.93 16.81 7.87
CA PRO A 132 -29.63 17.65 8.84
C PRO A 132 -28.69 18.76 9.33
N GLY A 133 -28.97 20.01 8.93
CA GLY A 133 -28.16 21.18 9.29
C GLY A 133 -27.27 21.75 8.18
N ALA A 134 -27.38 21.27 6.94
CA ALA A 134 -26.71 21.92 5.82
C ALA A 134 -27.13 23.41 5.71
N PRO A 135 -26.17 24.36 5.60
CA PRO A 135 -26.50 25.76 5.40
C PRO A 135 -27.32 25.90 4.12
N ARG A 136 -28.51 26.49 4.22
CA ARG A 136 -29.28 26.88 3.02
C ARG A 136 -28.47 27.94 2.30
N SER A 137 -27.76 27.55 1.25
CA SER A 137 -27.18 28.49 0.30
C SER A 137 -28.32 29.10 -0.49
N ASP A 138 -28.80 30.26 -0.03
CA ASP A 138 -29.76 31.10 -0.72
C ASP A 138 -29.12 31.67 -1.99
N HIS A 139 -28.92 30.83 -3.01
CA HIS A 139 -28.69 31.28 -4.37
C HIS A 139 -30.05 31.49 -5.03
N GLU A 140 -30.70 32.58 -4.65
CA GLU A 140 -31.83 33.13 -5.40
C GLU A 140 -31.27 33.81 -6.65
N GLU A 141 -31.26 33.04 -7.73
CA GLU A 141 -31.04 33.50 -9.10
C GLU A 141 -32.07 34.59 -9.45
N PRO A 142 -31.66 35.81 -9.85
CA PRO A 142 -32.59 36.88 -10.16
C PRO A 142 -33.30 36.57 -11.48
N ARG A 143 -34.48 35.94 -11.40
CA ARG A 143 -35.44 35.91 -12.52
C ARG A 143 -35.97 37.33 -12.76
N ARG A 144 -35.44 37.92 -13.83
CA ARG A 144 -36.08 38.84 -14.79
C ARG A 144 -37.40 39.51 -14.35
N ALA A 145 -37.39 40.83 -14.35
CA ALA A 145 -38.42 41.65 -14.99
C ALA A 145 -37.73 42.69 -15.87
#